data_AF-A0A2P4SAX3-F1
#
_entry.id   AF-A0A2P4SAX3-F1
#
_cell.length_a   1.000
_cell.length_b   1.000
_cell.length_c   1.000
_cell.angle_alpha   90.00
_cell.angle_beta   90.00
_cell.angle_gamma   90.00
#
_symmetry.space_group_name_H-M   'P 1'
#
loop_
_entity.id
_entity.type
_entity.pdbx_description
1 polymer ?
#
loop_
_entity_poly.entity_id
_entity_poly.type
_entity_poly.pdbx_seq_one_letter_code
_entity_poly.pdbx_strand_id
1 'polypeptide(L)'
;GVTVNTYSCLDPGIPVHGRRYGHDFSIGSTVSFSCDPGYRLSHEEPLLCEKNHWWSHPLPTCDGKNEWIEYRIFYDIFILTNNQKS
;
A
#
# COMPACT_ATOMS: atom_id res chain seq x y z
N GLY A 1 -10.89 -29.82 -14.89
CA GLY A 1 -11.11 -28.41 -15.31
C GLY A 1 -11.06 -27.55 -14.09
N VAL A 2 -10.30 -26.46 -14.11
CA VAL A 2 -10.30 -25.49 -13.01
C VAL A 2 -11.63 -24.75 -13.06
N THR A 3 -12.46 -24.87 -12.02
CA THR A 3 -13.70 -24.11 -11.88
C THR A 3 -13.33 -22.66 -11.56
N VAL A 4 -13.36 -21.77 -12.56
CA VAL A 4 -13.32 -20.33 -12.30
C VAL A 4 -14.59 -20.00 -11.52
N ASN A 5 -14.44 -19.62 -10.25
CA ASN A 5 -15.58 -19.23 -9.43
C ASN A 5 -16.09 -17.88 -9.94
N THR A 6 -17.19 -17.89 -10.69
CA THR A 6 -17.80 -16.73 -11.38
C THR A 6 -18.35 -15.66 -10.41
N TYR A 7 -18.06 -15.77 -9.11
CA TYR A 7 -18.59 -14.89 -8.07
C TYR A 7 -17.50 -14.20 -7.23
N SER A 8 -16.24 -14.35 -7.60
CA SER A 8 -15.10 -13.82 -6.86
C SER A 8 -14.02 -13.26 -7.77
N CYS A 9 -13.28 -12.28 -7.27
CA CYS A 9 -12.03 -11.84 -7.85
C CYS A 9 -10.93 -12.89 -7.59
N LEU A 10 -9.86 -12.82 -8.39
CA LEU A 10 -8.66 -13.62 -8.14
C LEU A 10 -7.96 -13.12 -6.86
N ASP A 11 -7.20 -14.00 -6.21
CA ASP A 11 -6.38 -13.60 -5.06
C ASP A 11 -5.41 -12.48 -5.50
N PRO A 12 -5.49 -11.26 -4.92
CA PRO A 12 -4.64 -10.15 -5.32
C PRO A 12 -3.17 -10.35 -4.93
N GLY A 13 -2.88 -11.30 -4.04
CA GLY A 13 -1.56 -11.55 -3.48
C GLY A 13 -1.27 -10.70 -2.23
N ILE A 14 -0.01 -10.76 -1.80
CA ILE A 14 0.50 -10.02 -0.65
C ILE A 14 1.69 -9.18 -1.14
N PRO A 15 1.74 -7.87 -0.83
CA PRO A 15 2.88 -7.05 -1.20
C PRO A 15 4.18 -7.56 -0.54
N VAL A 16 5.29 -7.48 -1.26
CA VAL A 16 6.62 -7.74 -0.66
C VAL A 16 6.85 -6.70 0.44
N HIS A 17 7.36 -7.11 1.61
CA HIS A 17 7.47 -6.25 2.81
C HIS A 17 6.13 -5.71 3.31
N GLY A 18 5.04 -6.47 3.09
CA GLY A 18 3.72 -6.10 3.52
C GLY A 18 2.86 -7.28 3.96
N ARG A 19 1.63 -6.96 4.34
CA ARG A 19 0.61 -7.89 4.82
C ARG A 19 -0.73 -7.53 4.23
N ARG A 20 -1.56 -8.55 4.00
CA ARG A 20 -2.97 -8.40 3.62
C ARG A 20 -3.86 -8.73 4.81
N TYR A 21 -4.94 -7.98 4.96
CA TYR A 21 -6.04 -8.27 5.87
C TYR A 21 -7.30 -8.57 5.07
N GLY A 22 -7.95 -9.68 5.42
CA GLY A 22 -9.08 -10.22 4.67
C GLY A 22 -8.69 -11.39 3.76
N HIS A 23 -9.64 -12.32 3.62
CA HIS A 23 -9.50 -13.54 2.82
C HIS A 23 -10.76 -13.87 2.01
N ASP A 24 -11.78 -13.00 2.07
CA ASP A 24 -12.97 -13.11 1.23
C ASP A 24 -12.77 -12.26 -0.04
N PHE A 25 -12.84 -12.92 -1.19
CA PHE A 25 -12.67 -12.30 -2.50
C PHE A 25 -13.97 -12.28 -3.30
N SER A 26 -15.11 -12.50 -2.64
CA SER A 26 -16.43 -12.41 -3.26
C SER A 26 -16.69 -10.99 -3.77
N ILE A 27 -17.50 -10.86 -4.82
CA ILE A 27 -17.92 -9.56 -5.36
C ILE A 27 -18.55 -8.72 -4.23
N GLY A 28 -18.07 -7.49 -4.08
CA GLY A 28 -18.47 -6.55 -3.03
C GLY A 28 -17.61 -6.58 -1.76
N SER A 29 -16.76 -7.60 -1.59
CA SER A 29 -15.84 -7.70 -0.45
C SER A 29 -14.62 -6.80 -0.65
N THR A 30 -14.03 -6.39 0.47
CA THR A 30 -12.83 -5.54 0.49
C THR A 30 -11.67 -6.21 1.21
N VAL A 31 -10.46 -5.94 0.74
CA VAL A 31 -9.21 -6.36 1.38
C VAL A 31 -8.30 -5.15 1.57
N SER A 32 -7.65 -5.06 2.72
CA SER A 32 -6.74 -3.96 3.05
C SER A 32 -5.32 -4.47 3.26
N PHE A 33 -4.36 -3.55 3.22
CA PHE A 33 -2.95 -3.88 3.26
C PHE A 33 -2.21 -3.02 4.29
N SER A 34 -1.07 -3.50 4.76
CA SER A 34 -0.10 -2.73 5.52
C SER A 34 1.31 -3.09 5.08
N CYS A 35 2.26 -2.20 5.36
CA CYS A 35 3.68 -2.45 5.13
C CYS A 35 4.41 -2.68 6.45
N ASP A 36 5.50 -3.43 6.37
CA ASP A 36 6.44 -3.61 7.46
C ASP A 36 7.14 -2.27 7.81
N PRO A 37 7.75 -2.15 9.01
CA PRO A 37 8.44 -0.94 9.42
C PRO A 37 9.50 -0.50 8.40
N GLY A 38 9.56 0.80 8.11
CA GLY A 38 10.45 1.36 7.09
C GLY A 38 9.91 1.30 5.66
N TYR A 39 8.66 0.86 5.45
CA TYR A 39 7.99 0.86 4.14
C TYR A 39 6.62 1.56 4.22
N ARG A 40 6.16 2.11 3.08
CA ARG A 40 4.84 2.75 2.94
C ARG A 40 4.12 2.20 1.72
N LEU A 41 2.80 2.10 1.82
CA LEU A 41 1.98 1.69 0.69
C LEU A 41 2.03 2.73 -0.42
N SER A 42 2.03 2.28 -1.68
CA SER A 42 1.86 3.14 -2.85
C SER A 42 0.52 3.89 -2.86
N HIS A 43 -0.51 3.30 -2.25
CA HIS A 43 -1.85 3.85 -2.07
C HIS A 43 -2.50 3.23 -0.82
N GLU A 44 -3.34 4.00 -0.10
CA GLU A 44 -3.87 3.60 1.22
C GLU A 44 -5.27 2.97 1.11
N GLU A 45 -5.89 3.04 -0.05
CA GLU A 45 -7.24 2.57 -0.32
C GLU A 45 -7.33 1.04 -0.31
N PRO A 46 -8.33 0.45 0.37
CA PRO A 46 -8.61 -0.98 0.25
C PRO A 46 -8.98 -1.36 -1.19
N LEU A 47 -8.67 -2.60 -1.58
CA LEU A 47 -9.15 -3.15 -2.84
C LEU A 47 -10.57 -3.67 -2.67
N LEU A 48 -11.46 -3.26 -3.57
CA LEU A 48 -12.85 -3.73 -3.66
C LEU A 48 -12.94 -4.73 -4.81
N CYS A 49 -13.53 -5.91 -4.56
CA CYS A 49 -13.83 -6.83 -5.65
C CYS A 49 -15.08 -6.37 -6.39
N GLU A 50 -14.91 -5.91 -7.63
CA GLU A 50 -15.98 -5.35 -8.44
C GLU A 50 -16.77 -6.43 -9.20
N LYS A 51 -17.96 -6.06 -9.71
CA LYS A 51 -18.84 -6.96 -10.47
C LYS A 51 -18.23 -7.48 -11.78
N ASN A 52 -17.17 -6.84 -12.27
CA ASN A 52 -16.42 -7.29 -13.45
C ASN A 52 -15.40 -8.40 -13.12
N HIS A 53 -15.26 -8.76 -11.83
CA HIS A 53 -14.29 -9.73 -11.27
C HIS A 53 -12.85 -9.21 -11.21
N TRP A 54 -12.69 -7.89 -11.26
CA TRP A 54 -11.43 -7.19 -11.07
C TRP A 54 -11.44 -6.46 -9.74
N TRP A 55 -10.25 -6.28 -9.18
CA TRP A 55 -10.06 -5.37 -8.07
C TRP A 55 -10.15 -3.94 -8.58
N SER A 56 -10.71 -3.05 -7.75
CA SER A 56 -10.85 -1.62 -8.06
C SER A 56 -9.51 -0.95 -8.44
N HIS A 57 -8.40 -1.44 -7.89
CA HIS A 57 -7.04 -1.01 -8.21
C HIS A 57 -6.08 -2.21 -8.21
N PRO A 58 -4.86 -2.05 -8.78
CA PRO A 58 -3.80 -3.06 -8.65
C PRO A 58 -3.35 -3.24 -7.19
N LEU A 59 -2.76 -4.41 -6.90
CA LEU A 59 -2.08 -4.68 -5.63
C LEU A 59 -1.10 -3.54 -5.28
N PRO A 60 -1.21 -2.90 -4.10
CA PRO A 60 -0.27 -1.86 -3.72
C PRO A 60 1.15 -2.41 -3.55
N THR A 61 2.15 -1.58 -3.79
CA THR A 61 3.53 -1.87 -3.42
C THR A 61 3.84 -1.33 -2.03
N CYS A 62 4.81 -1.93 -1.36
CA CYS A 62 5.42 -1.38 -0.16
C CYS A 62 6.78 -0.81 -0.55
N ASP A 63 6.85 0.50 -0.67
CA ASP A 63 8.05 1.20 -1.09
C ASP A 63 8.82 1.66 0.13
N GLY A 64 10.15 1.54 0.07
CA GLY A 64 11.02 1.94 1.17
C GLY A 64 10.75 3.40 1.54
N LYS A 65 10.39 3.62 2.80
CA LYS A 65 10.30 4.96 3.34
C LYS A 65 11.70 5.55 3.35
N ASN A 66 11.89 6.57 2.55
CA ASN A 66 13.02 7.47 2.68
C ASN A 66 12.84 8.37 3.91
N GLU A 67 12.51 7.78 5.07
CA GLU A 67 12.35 8.47 6.37
C GLU A 67 13.60 9.30 6.69
N TRP A 68 14.79 8.85 6.28
CA TRP A 68 16.04 9.61 6.37
C TRP A 68 16.10 10.83 5.47
N ILE A 69 15.48 10.81 4.28
CA ILE A 69 15.46 11.96 3.37
C ILE A 69 14.55 13.04 3.96
N GLU A 70 13.38 12.69 4.50
CA GLU A 70 12.54 13.68 5.20
C GLU A 70 13.23 14.20 6.46
N TYR A 71 13.82 13.33 7.29
CA TYR A 71 14.55 13.77 8.50
C TYR A 71 15.75 14.67 8.14
N ARG A 72 16.47 14.35 7.07
CA ARG A 72 17.60 15.14 6.58
C ARG A 72 17.17 16.44 5.93
N ILE A 73 16.07 16.47 5.19
CA ILE A 73 15.45 17.71 4.70
C ILE A 73 15.03 18.59 5.88
N PHE A 74 14.37 18.04 6.91
CA PHE A 74 14.02 18.78 8.12
C PHE A 74 15.25 19.28 8.88
N TYR A 75 16.29 18.46 9.02
CA TYR A 75 17.53 18.82 9.70
C TYR A 75 18.30 19.91 8.93
N ASP A 76 18.41 19.78 7.61
CA ASP A 76 19.04 20.76 6.73
C ASP A 76 18.24 22.08 6.76
N ILE A 77 16.90 22.05 6.69
CA ILE A 77 16.05 23.25 6.85
C ILE A 77 16.25 23.89 8.23
N PHE A 78 16.31 23.12 9.31
CA PHE A 78 16.56 23.64 10.65
C PHE A 78 17.94 24.29 10.75
N ILE A 79 18.98 23.68 10.20
CA ILE A 79 20.34 24.26 10.17
C ILE A 79 20.37 25.53 9.32
N LEU A 80 19.71 25.56 8.16
CA LEU A 80 19.63 26.74 7.29
C LEU A 80 18.91 27.91 7.97
N THR A 81 17.80 27.64 8.65
CA THR A 81 17.04 28.67 9.41
C THR A 81 17.80 29.19 10.63
N ASN A 82 18.62 28.36 11.28
CA ASN A 82 19.48 28.79 12.39
C ASN A 82 20.75 29.52 11.93
N ASN A 83 21.31 29.18 10.75
CA ASN A 83 22.47 29.88 10.17
C ASN A 83 22.12 31.22 9.52
N GLN A 84 20.84 31.54 9.33
CA GLN A 84 20.40 32.86 8.86
C GLN A 84 20.36 33.93 9.96
N LYS A 85 20.91 33.67 11.16
CA LYS A 85 20.92 34.60 12.30
C LYS A 85 22.31 35.12 12.70
N SER A 86 23.32 34.99 11.82
CA SER A 86 24.63 35.63 11.95
C SER A 86 24.73 36.89 11.11
#